data_AF-A0A534QXE6-F1
#
_entry.id   AF-A0A534QXE6-F1
#
_cell.length_a   1.000
_cell.length_b   1.000
_cell.length_c   1.000
_cell.angle_alpha   90.00
_cell.angle_beta   90.00
_cell.angle_gamma   90.00
#
_symmetry.space_group_name_H-M   'P 1'
#
loop_
_entity.id
_entity.type
_entity.pdbx_description
1 polymer ?
#
loop_
_entity_poly.entity_id
_entity_poly.type
_entity_poly.pdbx_seq_one_letter_code
_entity_poly.pdbx_strand_id
1 'polypeptide(L)'
;MASELVDPGRLAFESALTEERRLNVRRLALLRFVSVSAFLVLFLLLGVVLRIPYWRPIIPLFVTYWVIVAVSCWLGFRPNVPAVRYAGLTVPLIDMPMLYLIFRNFFGRDPAPVGPAAFATGFYVMFLIPVTLLSFDERFIVLAAGVGATLEALLLAETGAPGGTIASSVLLLLTAGAFSAYASRRAIALVQRVSGEHLRIERMGRYFSPQVAALLEGGELATAESRTVTILFSDLRD
;
A
#
# COMPACT_ATOMS: atom_id res chain seq x y z
N MET A 1 -6.92 26.37 27.57
CA MET A 1 -6.96 24.99 27.04
C MET A 1 -7.53 25.09 25.65
N ALA A 2 -6.65 25.18 24.64
CA ALA A 2 -6.97 25.62 23.29
C ALA A 2 -7.75 24.54 22.54
N SER A 3 -8.99 24.83 22.17
CA SER A 3 -9.71 24.09 21.14
C SER A 3 -9.04 24.38 19.79
N GLU A 4 -8.19 23.47 19.33
CA GLU A 4 -7.71 23.48 17.95
C GLU A 4 -8.93 23.48 17.02
N LEU A 5 -9.14 24.60 16.33
CA LEU A 5 -10.01 24.68 15.17
C LEU A 5 -9.42 23.76 14.10
N VAL A 6 -9.84 22.50 14.09
CA VAL A 6 -9.48 21.55 13.04
C VAL A 6 -9.99 22.14 11.73
N ASP A 7 -9.07 22.48 10.81
CA ASP A 7 -9.42 23.08 9.52
C ASP A 7 -10.45 22.17 8.80
N PRO A 8 -11.64 22.67 8.44
CA PRO A 8 -12.65 21.89 7.75
C PRO A 8 -12.12 21.24 6.46
N GLY A 9 -11.11 21.84 5.81
CA GLY A 9 -10.42 21.25 4.67
C GLY A 9 -9.62 19.98 5.03
N ARG A 10 -9.05 19.93 6.23
CA ARG A 10 -8.34 18.74 6.74
C ARG A 10 -9.31 17.60 7.05
N LEU A 11 -10.47 17.90 7.65
CA LEU A 11 -11.51 16.90 7.92
C LEU A 11 -12.11 16.33 6.62
N ALA A 12 -12.39 17.20 5.64
CA ALA A 12 -12.87 16.76 4.34
C ALA A 12 -11.85 15.86 3.63
N PHE A 13 -10.57 16.24 3.65
CA PHE A 13 -9.48 15.43 3.10
C PHE A 13 -9.34 14.07 3.79
N GLU A 14 -9.32 14.06 5.13
CA GLU A 14 -9.24 12.83 5.91
C GLU A 14 -10.43 11.91 5.60
N SER A 15 -11.65 12.46 5.50
CA SER A 15 -12.85 11.70 5.17
C SER A 15 -12.82 11.09 3.76
N ALA A 16 -12.41 11.87 2.75
CA ALA A 16 -12.28 11.41 1.37
C ALA A 16 -11.21 10.33 1.22
N LEU A 17 -10.09 10.48 1.94
CA LEU A 17 -9.03 9.48 1.98
C LEU A 17 -9.50 8.17 2.63
N THR A 18 -10.32 8.22 3.69
CA THR A 18 -10.90 6.99 4.27
C THR A 18 -11.85 6.27 3.32
N GLU A 19 -12.65 6.99 2.53
CA GLU A 19 -13.57 6.35 1.58
C GLU A 19 -12.81 5.74 0.39
N GLU A 20 -11.81 6.45 -0.16
CA GLU A 20 -10.91 5.89 -1.18
C GLU A 20 -10.15 4.65 -0.67
N ARG A 21 -9.68 4.68 0.58
CA ARG A 21 -9.07 3.51 1.22
C ARG A 21 -10.02 2.33 1.26
N ARG A 22 -11.30 2.54 1.56
CA ARG A 22 -12.32 1.48 1.60
C ARG A 22 -12.54 0.84 0.23
N LEU A 23 -12.59 1.64 -0.83
CA LEU A 23 -12.73 1.15 -2.21
C LEU A 23 -11.49 0.37 -2.65
N ASN A 24 -10.30 0.87 -2.33
CA ASN A 24 -9.04 0.20 -2.65
C ASN A 24 -8.89 -1.14 -1.93
N VAL A 25 -9.35 -1.26 -0.68
CA VAL A 25 -9.32 -2.53 0.07
C VAL A 25 -10.07 -3.65 -0.66
N ARG A 26 -11.23 -3.38 -1.23
CA ARG A 26 -12.02 -4.38 -1.96
C ARG A 26 -11.36 -4.80 -3.27
N ARG A 27 -10.88 -3.84 -4.05
CA ARG A 27 -10.18 -4.11 -5.32
C ARG A 27 -8.94 -4.96 -5.09
N LEU A 28 -8.21 -4.68 -4.01
CA LEU A 28 -6.98 -5.41 -3.71
C LEU A 28 -7.25 -6.78 -3.07
N ALA A 29 -8.31 -6.93 -2.26
CA ALA A 29 -8.76 -8.24 -1.81
C ALA A 29 -9.13 -9.14 -3.00
N LEU A 30 -9.76 -8.57 -4.02
CA LEU A 30 -10.09 -9.28 -5.27
C LEU A 30 -8.82 -9.62 -6.06
N LEU A 31 -7.89 -8.69 -6.24
CA LEU A 31 -6.59 -8.97 -6.88
C LEU A 31 -5.83 -10.09 -6.15
N ARG A 32 -5.76 -10.03 -4.81
CA ARG A 32 -5.14 -11.09 -3.98
C ARG A 32 -5.82 -12.43 -4.21
N PHE A 33 -7.15 -12.48 -4.18
CA PHE A 33 -7.89 -13.71 -4.42
C PHE A 33 -7.67 -14.27 -5.83
N VAL A 34 -7.65 -13.41 -6.85
CA VAL A 34 -7.36 -13.79 -8.25
C VAL A 34 -5.94 -14.33 -8.39
N SER A 35 -4.94 -13.65 -7.82
CA SER A 35 -3.55 -14.10 -7.86
C SER A 35 -3.37 -15.45 -7.17
N VAL A 36 -3.91 -15.63 -5.95
CA VAL A 36 -3.82 -16.92 -5.23
C VAL A 36 -4.58 -18.02 -5.96
N SER A 37 -5.71 -17.71 -6.60
CA SER A 37 -6.44 -18.66 -7.44
C SER A 37 -5.64 -19.07 -8.68
N ALA A 38 -4.96 -18.13 -9.34
CA ALA A 38 -4.10 -18.42 -10.48
C ALA A 38 -2.94 -19.36 -10.10
N PHE A 39 -2.31 -19.14 -8.95
CA PHE A 39 -1.30 -20.05 -8.42
C PHE A 39 -1.89 -21.41 -8.04
N LEU A 40 -3.09 -21.47 -7.45
CA LEU A 40 -3.73 -22.76 -7.17
C LEU A 40 -3.97 -23.55 -8.46
N VAL A 41 -4.46 -22.89 -9.52
CA VAL A 41 -4.63 -23.51 -10.84
C VAL A 41 -3.30 -24.04 -11.38
N LEU A 42 -2.21 -23.28 -11.24
CA LEU A 42 -0.87 -23.73 -11.61
C LEU A 42 -0.46 -24.99 -10.84
N PHE A 43 -0.66 -25.03 -9.51
CA PHE A 43 -0.32 -26.18 -8.68
C PHE A 43 -1.15 -27.42 -9.04
N LEU A 44 -2.44 -27.24 -9.34
CA LEU A 44 -3.32 -28.32 -9.81
C LEU A 44 -2.90 -28.81 -11.20
N LEU A 45 -2.55 -27.90 -12.11
CA LEU A 45 -2.04 -28.26 -13.44
C LEU A 45 -0.77 -29.10 -13.33
N LEU A 46 0.23 -28.64 -12.56
CA LEU A 46 1.51 -29.34 -12.44
C LEU A 46 1.39 -30.66 -11.66
N GLY A 47 0.67 -30.67 -10.54
CA GLY A 47 0.61 -31.83 -9.64
C GLY A 47 -0.48 -32.87 -9.97
N VAL A 48 -1.62 -32.44 -10.54
CA VAL A 48 -2.77 -33.33 -10.84
C VAL A 48 -2.84 -33.67 -12.32
N VAL A 49 -2.78 -32.66 -13.20
CA VAL A 49 -2.94 -32.86 -14.64
C VAL A 49 -1.67 -33.44 -15.26
N LEU A 50 -0.53 -32.78 -15.06
CA LEU A 50 0.78 -33.23 -15.55
C LEU A 50 1.41 -34.31 -14.65
N ARG A 51 0.80 -34.61 -13.50
CA ARG A 51 1.20 -35.66 -12.54
C ARG A 51 2.66 -35.58 -12.11
N ILE A 52 3.22 -34.37 -12.00
CA ILE A 52 4.59 -34.18 -11.53
C ILE A 52 4.63 -34.45 -10.02
N PRO A 53 5.31 -35.51 -9.53
CA PRO A 53 5.22 -35.94 -8.13
C PRO A 53 5.66 -34.88 -7.13
N TYR A 54 6.58 -34.00 -7.53
CA TYR A 54 7.12 -32.91 -6.72
C TYR A 54 6.03 -31.92 -6.23
N TRP A 55 5.02 -31.64 -7.07
CA TRP A 55 4.00 -30.62 -6.78
C TRP A 55 2.79 -31.15 -6.01
N ARG A 56 2.60 -32.48 -5.98
CA ARG A 56 1.38 -33.08 -5.42
C ARG A 56 1.24 -32.94 -3.89
N PRO A 57 2.30 -33.13 -3.07
CA PRO A 57 2.18 -33.09 -1.60
C PRO A 57 1.80 -31.72 -1.03
N ILE A 58 2.08 -30.63 -1.77
CA ILE A 58 1.86 -29.26 -1.29
C ILE A 58 0.44 -28.75 -1.56
N ILE A 59 -0.31 -29.40 -2.47
CA ILE A 59 -1.66 -28.99 -2.88
C ILE A 59 -2.61 -28.83 -1.68
N PRO A 60 -2.72 -29.75 -0.70
CA PRO A 60 -3.66 -29.60 0.41
C PRO A 60 -3.38 -28.35 1.26
N LEU A 61 -2.10 -28.04 1.49
CA LEU A 61 -1.69 -26.84 2.22
C LEU A 61 -2.04 -25.58 1.42
N PHE A 62 -1.79 -25.58 0.11
CA PHE A 62 -2.14 -24.46 -0.76
C PHE A 62 -3.66 -24.25 -0.88
N VAL A 63 -4.45 -25.33 -0.90
CA VAL A 63 -5.92 -25.25 -0.85
C VAL A 63 -6.38 -24.63 0.47
N THR A 64 -5.77 -25.01 1.59
CA THR A 64 -6.08 -24.41 2.90
C THR A 64 -5.80 -22.90 2.90
N TYR A 65 -4.66 -22.50 2.34
CA TYR A 65 -4.33 -21.09 2.15
C TYR A 65 -5.36 -20.38 1.26
N TRP A 66 -5.73 -20.97 0.12
CA TRP A 66 -6.73 -20.41 -0.78
C TRP A 66 -8.09 -20.21 -0.09
N VAL A 67 -8.55 -21.16 0.73
CA VAL A 67 -9.79 -21.03 1.52
C VAL A 67 -9.68 -19.86 2.50
N ILE A 68 -8.56 -19.72 3.21
CA ILE A 68 -8.34 -18.60 4.13
C ILE A 68 -8.38 -17.26 3.38
N VAL A 69 -7.76 -17.18 2.21
CA VAL A 69 -7.78 -15.98 1.37
C VAL A 69 -9.19 -15.69 0.84
N ALA A 70 -9.97 -16.72 0.48
CA ALA A 70 -11.36 -16.59 0.03
C ALA A 70 -12.26 -16.03 1.14
N VAL A 71 -12.18 -16.62 2.35
CA VAL A 71 -12.87 -16.13 3.54
C VAL A 71 -12.42 -14.71 3.86
N SER A 72 -11.13 -14.43 3.74
CA SER A 72 -10.58 -13.11 3.98
C SER A 72 -11.12 -12.07 2.98
N CYS A 73 -11.22 -12.43 1.71
CA CYS A 73 -11.78 -11.61 0.65
C CYS A 73 -13.25 -11.30 0.95
N TRP A 74 -14.03 -12.32 1.30
CA TRP A 74 -15.44 -12.19 1.67
C TRP A 74 -15.67 -11.27 2.88
N LEU A 75 -14.84 -11.38 3.92
CA LEU A 75 -14.86 -10.47 5.07
C LEU A 75 -14.53 -9.03 4.67
N GLY A 76 -13.61 -8.82 3.71
CA GLY A 76 -13.28 -7.50 3.18
C GLY A 76 -14.44 -6.79 2.46
N PHE A 77 -15.46 -7.52 2.00
CA PHE A 77 -16.68 -6.95 1.42
C PHE A 77 -17.71 -6.54 2.48
N ARG A 78 -17.56 -6.96 3.74
CA ARG A 78 -18.52 -6.63 4.82
C ARG A 78 -18.44 -5.14 5.19
N PRO A 79 -19.59 -4.47 5.41
CA PRO A 79 -19.63 -3.03 5.63
C PRO A 79 -19.00 -2.57 6.95
N ASN A 80 -18.95 -3.45 7.98
CA ASN A 80 -18.54 -3.11 9.36
C ASN A 80 -17.07 -3.45 9.69
N VAL A 81 -16.29 -3.94 8.75
CA VAL A 81 -14.89 -4.32 9.01
C VAL A 81 -13.99 -3.07 8.88
N PRO A 82 -13.08 -2.80 9.84
CA PRO A 82 -12.11 -1.71 9.73
C PRO A 82 -11.13 -2.01 8.60
N ALA A 83 -11.50 -1.59 7.39
CA ALA A 83 -10.89 -2.01 6.12
C ALA A 83 -9.36 -1.80 6.08
N VAL A 84 -8.87 -0.68 6.62
CA VAL A 84 -7.43 -0.35 6.66
C VAL A 84 -6.65 -1.30 7.56
N ARG A 85 -7.10 -1.53 8.81
CA ARG A 85 -6.45 -2.46 9.75
C ARG A 85 -6.50 -3.89 9.22
N TYR A 86 -7.64 -4.26 8.64
CA TYR A 86 -7.84 -5.59 8.07
C TYR A 86 -6.87 -5.87 6.93
N ALA A 87 -6.78 -4.94 5.98
CA ALA A 87 -5.91 -5.08 4.82
C ALA A 87 -4.41 -4.98 5.19
N GLY A 88 -4.07 -4.12 6.16
CA GLY A 88 -2.70 -3.96 6.65
C GLY A 88 -2.17 -5.12 7.50
N LEU A 89 -3.04 -5.84 8.21
CA LEU A 89 -2.63 -6.95 9.10
C LEU A 89 -2.74 -8.33 8.45
N THR A 90 -3.68 -8.54 7.54
CA THR A 90 -3.88 -9.87 6.93
C THR A 90 -2.67 -10.32 6.13
N VAL A 91 -1.97 -9.41 5.44
CA VAL A 91 -0.76 -9.77 4.69
C VAL A 91 0.38 -10.23 5.60
N PRO A 92 0.88 -9.43 6.57
CA PRO A 92 1.97 -9.85 7.43
C PRO A 92 1.62 -11.00 8.37
N LEU A 93 0.37 -11.12 8.83
CA LEU A 93 0.00 -12.13 9.83
C LEU A 93 -0.56 -13.42 9.23
N ILE A 94 -1.00 -13.43 7.97
CA ILE A 94 -1.61 -14.61 7.34
C ILE A 94 -0.81 -15.02 6.10
N ASP A 95 -0.63 -14.12 5.13
CA ASP A 95 0.00 -14.47 3.86
C ASP A 95 1.47 -14.84 4.04
N MET A 96 2.22 -14.01 4.77
CA MET A 96 3.66 -14.24 4.97
C MET A 96 3.94 -15.54 5.74
N PRO A 97 3.30 -15.85 6.88
CA PRO A 97 3.50 -17.13 7.57
C PRO A 97 3.04 -18.33 6.74
N MET A 98 1.94 -18.20 6.00
CA MET A 98 1.47 -19.31 5.17
C MET A 98 2.45 -19.61 4.03
N LEU A 99 3.06 -18.59 3.43
CA LEU A 99 4.12 -18.80 2.45
C LEU A 99 5.37 -19.43 3.02
N TYR A 100 5.79 -19.02 4.21
CA TYR A 100 6.85 -19.72 4.93
C TYR A 100 6.53 -21.21 5.08
N LEU A 101 5.31 -21.56 5.52
CA LEU A 101 4.89 -22.96 5.66
C LEU A 101 4.88 -23.69 4.30
N ILE A 102 4.41 -23.02 3.24
CA ILE A 102 4.38 -23.58 1.90
C ILE A 102 5.81 -23.88 1.42
N PHE A 103 6.69 -22.90 1.47
CA PHE A 103 8.06 -23.04 0.97
C PHE A 103 8.90 -23.99 1.81
N ARG A 104 8.76 -23.95 3.14
CA ARG A 104 9.41 -24.90 4.04
C ARG A 104 9.06 -26.35 3.68
N ASN A 105 7.78 -26.63 3.43
CA ASN A 105 7.35 -27.96 2.99
C ASN A 105 7.81 -28.28 1.57
N PHE A 106 7.72 -27.31 0.66
CA PHE A 106 8.05 -27.52 -0.74
C PHE A 106 9.54 -27.84 -0.93
N PHE A 107 10.44 -27.16 -0.20
CA PHE A 107 11.89 -27.33 -0.35
C PHE A 107 12.54 -28.29 0.62
N GLY A 108 11.90 -28.65 1.74
CA GLY A 108 12.38 -29.74 2.60
C GLY A 108 12.49 -31.10 1.89
N ARG A 109 12.01 -31.19 0.64
CA ARG A 109 12.04 -32.37 -0.23
C ARG A 109 13.08 -32.27 -1.36
N ASP A 110 13.76 -31.12 -1.50
CA ASP A 110 14.70 -30.84 -2.58
C ASP A 110 16.15 -31.11 -2.14
N PRO A 111 16.98 -31.82 -2.93
CA PRO A 111 18.40 -32.00 -2.64
C PRO A 111 19.23 -30.70 -2.70
N ALA A 112 18.76 -29.63 -3.34
CA ALA A 112 19.44 -28.33 -3.40
C ALA A 112 18.49 -27.17 -3.01
N PRO A 113 18.10 -27.07 -1.73
CA PRO A 113 16.96 -26.25 -1.30
C PRO A 113 17.21 -24.73 -1.32
N VAL A 114 18.47 -24.29 -1.42
CA VAL A 114 18.86 -22.87 -1.27
C VAL A 114 18.33 -21.99 -2.42
N GLY A 115 18.47 -22.42 -3.67
CA GLY A 115 18.05 -21.62 -4.84
C GLY A 115 16.54 -21.37 -4.86
N PRO A 116 15.73 -22.43 -4.71
CA PRO A 116 14.28 -22.27 -4.59
C PRO A 116 13.85 -21.52 -3.31
N ALA A 117 14.54 -21.68 -2.18
CA ALA A 117 14.26 -20.87 -0.98
C ALA A 117 14.51 -19.37 -1.22
N ALA A 118 15.60 -19.01 -1.91
CA ALA A 118 15.84 -17.61 -2.30
C ALA A 118 14.77 -17.05 -3.27
N PHE A 119 14.06 -17.90 -4.00
CA PHE A 119 12.92 -17.47 -4.82
C PHE A 119 11.75 -16.96 -3.96
N ALA A 120 11.62 -17.42 -2.70
CA ALA A 120 10.61 -16.94 -1.76
C ALA A 120 10.79 -15.44 -1.43
N THR A 121 12.03 -14.93 -1.43
CA THR A 121 12.32 -13.49 -1.31
C THR A 121 11.47 -12.66 -2.29
N GLY A 122 11.32 -13.12 -3.54
CA GLY A 122 10.52 -12.42 -4.56
C GLY A 122 9.03 -12.32 -4.21
N PHE A 123 8.48 -13.37 -3.59
CA PHE A 123 7.10 -13.33 -3.10
C PHE A 123 6.95 -12.36 -1.94
N TYR A 124 7.86 -12.36 -0.97
CA TYR A 124 7.80 -11.42 0.15
C TYR A 124 7.88 -9.96 -0.30
N VAL A 125 8.72 -9.64 -1.28
CA VAL A 125 8.75 -8.31 -1.93
C VAL A 125 7.42 -8.00 -2.61
N MET A 126 6.84 -8.96 -3.36
CA MET A 126 5.53 -8.80 -3.98
C MET A 126 4.44 -8.49 -2.95
N PHE A 127 4.48 -9.06 -1.74
CA PHE A 127 3.52 -8.75 -0.65
C PHE A 127 3.70 -7.37 -0.02
N LEU A 128 4.82 -6.68 -0.22
CA LEU A 128 4.94 -5.29 0.22
C LEU A 128 4.10 -4.34 -0.64
N ILE A 129 3.93 -4.64 -1.93
CA ILE A 129 3.10 -3.86 -2.87
C ILE A 129 1.66 -3.67 -2.35
N PRO A 130 0.90 -4.73 -2.03
CA PRO A 130 -0.46 -4.57 -1.53
C PRO A 130 -0.50 -3.76 -0.23
N VAL A 131 0.40 -4.01 0.72
CA VAL A 131 0.43 -3.27 2.01
C VAL A 131 0.69 -1.77 1.78
N THR A 132 1.61 -1.44 0.87
CA THR A 132 1.93 -0.07 0.47
C THR A 132 0.71 0.65 -0.10
N LEU A 133 -0.02 -0.01 -1.01
CA LEU A 133 -1.21 0.54 -1.68
C LEU A 133 -2.44 0.60 -0.76
N LEU A 134 -2.54 -0.28 0.24
CA LEU A 134 -3.72 -0.44 1.09
C LEU A 134 -3.70 0.43 2.33
N SER A 135 -2.57 0.45 3.04
CA SER A 135 -2.51 1.07 4.35
C SER A 135 -2.08 2.52 4.27
N PHE A 136 -1.15 2.88 3.36
CA PHE A 136 -0.44 4.17 3.38
C PHE A 136 0.06 4.57 4.79
N ASP A 137 0.15 3.59 5.68
CA ASP A 137 0.55 3.71 7.07
C ASP A 137 1.80 2.88 7.19
N GLU A 138 2.89 3.61 7.40
CA GLU A 138 4.22 3.09 7.50
C GLU A 138 4.34 1.99 8.56
N ARG A 139 3.51 2.00 9.61
CA ARG A 139 3.54 0.98 10.65
C ARG A 139 3.28 -0.42 10.08
N PHE A 140 2.31 -0.54 9.17
CA PHE A 140 2.02 -1.83 8.53
C PHE A 140 3.07 -2.22 7.50
N ILE A 141 3.69 -1.25 6.82
CA ILE A 141 4.79 -1.50 5.88
C ILE A 141 6.02 -2.00 6.63
N VAL A 142 6.39 -1.36 7.75
CA VAL A 142 7.50 -1.77 8.62
C VAL A 142 7.23 -3.13 9.25
N LEU A 143 5.99 -3.38 9.70
CA LEU A 143 5.59 -4.69 10.21
C LEU A 143 5.75 -5.78 9.14
N ALA A 144 5.25 -5.53 7.91
CA ALA A 144 5.37 -6.49 6.81
C ALA A 144 6.82 -6.72 6.40
N ALA A 145 7.64 -5.67 6.30
CA ALA A 145 9.06 -5.80 6.02
C ALA A 145 9.79 -6.61 7.12
N GLY A 146 9.50 -6.33 8.39
CA GLY A 146 10.09 -7.04 9.52
C GLY A 146 9.68 -8.52 9.58
N VAL A 147 8.38 -8.82 9.43
CA VAL A 147 7.89 -10.20 9.42
C VAL A 147 8.43 -10.96 8.21
N GLY A 148 8.37 -10.38 7.02
CA GLY A 148 8.91 -10.97 5.80
C GLY A 148 10.41 -11.25 5.91
N ALA A 149 11.20 -10.28 6.40
CA ALA A 149 12.64 -10.45 6.59
C ALA A 149 12.96 -11.55 7.61
N THR A 150 12.19 -11.64 8.70
CA THR A 150 12.39 -12.67 9.72
C THR A 150 12.06 -14.06 9.18
N LEU A 151 10.93 -14.21 8.51
CA LEU A 151 10.50 -15.49 7.93
C LEU A 151 11.40 -15.95 6.79
N GLU A 152 11.85 -15.04 5.95
CA GLU A 152 12.82 -15.35 4.87
C GLU A 152 14.18 -15.76 5.45
N ALA A 153 14.68 -15.04 6.46
CA ALA A 153 15.93 -15.39 7.12
C ALA A 153 15.85 -16.78 7.78
N LEU A 154 14.73 -17.07 8.45
CA LEU A 154 14.48 -18.40 9.04
C LEU A 154 14.42 -19.48 7.96
N LEU A 155 13.71 -19.24 6.86
CA LEU A 155 13.62 -20.19 5.75
C LEU A 155 14.99 -20.51 5.18
N LEU A 156 15.79 -19.48 4.87
CA LEU A 156 17.15 -19.64 4.33
C LEU A 156 18.09 -20.32 5.33
N ALA A 157 18.00 -19.99 6.61
CA ALA A 157 18.78 -20.64 7.66
C ALA A 157 18.46 -22.15 7.76
N GLU A 158 17.18 -22.52 7.66
CA GLU A 158 16.76 -23.94 7.65
C GLU A 158 17.29 -24.71 6.43
N THR A 159 17.54 -24.02 5.31
CA THR A 159 18.14 -24.65 4.11
C THR A 159 19.67 -24.76 4.15
N GLY A 160 20.31 -24.26 5.21
CA GLY A 160 21.77 -24.21 5.30
C GLY A 160 22.40 -23.17 4.37
N ALA A 161 21.64 -22.15 3.96
CA ALA A 161 22.14 -21.11 3.07
C ALA A 161 23.33 -20.36 3.67
N PRO A 162 24.32 -19.92 2.85
CA PRO A 162 25.41 -19.09 3.32
C PRO A 162 24.90 -17.81 3.98
N GLY A 163 25.59 -17.35 5.03
CA GLY A 163 25.21 -16.13 5.75
C GLY A 163 25.11 -14.89 4.86
N GLY A 164 25.91 -14.83 3.78
CA GLY A 164 25.82 -13.75 2.77
C GLY A 164 24.49 -13.71 2.02
N THR A 165 23.89 -14.87 1.72
CA THR A 165 22.57 -14.97 1.07
C THR A 165 21.46 -14.53 2.03
N ILE A 166 21.55 -14.94 3.30
CA ILE A 166 20.60 -14.51 4.34
C ILE A 166 20.66 -12.98 4.51
N ALA A 167 21.87 -12.44 4.65
CA ALA A 167 22.09 -11.01 4.83
C ALA A 167 21.59 -10.20 3.62
N SER A 168 21.85 -10.64 2.39
CA SER A 168 21.42 -9.94 1.19
C SER A 168 19.89 -9.99 1.00
N SER A 169 19.23 -11.12 1.27
CA SER A 169 17.76 -11.22 1.22
C SER A 169 17.09 -10.35 2.28
N VAL A 170 17.61 -10.32 3.52
CA VAL A 170 17.12 -9.43 4.58
C VAL A 170 17.30 -7.97 4.17
N LEU A 171 18.48 -7.59 3.68
CA LEU A 171 18.76 -6.22 3.22
C LEU A 171 17.82 -5.81 2.08
N LEU A 172 17.56 -6.70 1.12
CA LEU A 172 16.63 -6.46 0.02
C LEU A 172 15.20 -6.21 0.55
N LEU A 173 14.72 -7.00 1.50
CA LEU A 173 13.39 -6.82 2.08
C LEU A 173 13.26 -5.53 2.89
N LEU A 174 14.27 -5.19 3.68
CA LEU A 174 14.28 -3.95 4.46
C LEU A 174 14.36 -2.71 3.57
N THR A 175 15.19 -2.74 2.53
CA THR A 175 15.30 -1.63 1.56
C THR A 175 14.03 -1.49 0.72
N ALA A 176 13.43 -2.59 0.25
CA ALA A 176 12.13 -2.57 -0.41
C ALA A 176 11.04 -1.96 0.50
N GLY A 177 11.01 -2.36 1.77
CA GLY A 177 10.12 -1.80 2.78
C GLY A 177 10.34 -0.29 3.00
N ALA A 178 11.59 0.14 3.08
CA ALA A 178 11.95 1.55 3.21
C ALA A 178 11.51 2.38 1.99
N PHE A 179 11.74 1.88 0.77
CA PHE A 179 11.29 2.54 -0.45
C PHE A 179 9.76 2.62 -0.53
N SER A 180 9.05 1.56 -0.16
CA SER A 180 7.59 1.54 -0.05
C SER A 180 7.07 2.57 0.96
N ALA A 181 7.69 2.65 2.13
CA ALA A 181 7.34 3.63 3.16
C ALA A 181 7.59 5.07 2.68
N TYR A 182 8.74 5.33 2.06
CA TYR A 182 9.06 6.62 1.47
C TYR A 182 8.08 7.02 0.37
N ALA A 183 7.78 6.12 -0.56
CA ALA A 183 6.83 6.37 -1.65
C ALA A 183 5.43 6.71 -1.10
N SER A 184 4.98 5.98 -0.08
CA SER A 184 3.70 6.24 0.60
C SER A 184 3.67 7.62 1.26
N ARG A 185 4.70 7.96 2.05
CA ARG A 185 4.83 9.28 2.69
C ARG A 185 4.85 10.41 1.66
N ARG A 186 5.60 10.23 0.57
CA ARG A 186 5.72 11.24 -0.51
C ARG A 186 4.41 11.44 -1.24
N ALA A 187 3.66 10.38 -1.53
CA ALA A 187 2.36 10.47 -2.17
C ALA A 187 1.36 11.27 -1.31
N ILE A 188 1.27 10.96 -0.01
CA ILE A 188 0.41 11.68 0.93
C ILE A 188 0.80 13.16 1.00
N ALA A 189 2.09 13.45 1.15
CA ALA A 189 2.59 14.82 1.24
C ALA A 189 2.31 15.65 -0.02
N LEU A 190 2.38 15.02 -1.21
CA LEU A 190 2.07 15.70 -2.47
C LEU A 190 0.59 16.06 -2.55
N VAL A 191 -0.31 15.12 -2.23
CA VAL A 191 -1.75 15.38 -2.27
C VAL A 191 -2.14 16.46 -1.25
N GLN A 192 -1.57 16.42 -0.03
CA GLN A 192 -1.81 17.45 0.98
C GLN A 192 -1.39 18.84 0.52
N ARG A 193 -0.26 18.97 -0.18
CA ARG A 193 0.20 20.24 -0.75
C ARG A 193 -0.78 20.77 -1.80
N VAL A 194 -1.17 19.94 -2.77
CA VAL A 194 -2.10 20.33 -3.84
C VAL A 194 -3.48 20.71 -3.27
N SER A 195 -4.00 19.95 -2.32
CA SER A 195 -5.28 20.28 -1.67
C SER A 195 -5.20 21.58 -0.87
N GLY A 196 -4.09 21.84 -0.17
CA GLY A 196 -3.87 23.11 0.53
C GLY A 196 -3.79 24.30 -0.41
N GLU A 197 -3.17 24.12 -1.57
CA GLU A 197 -3.05 25.13 -2.61
C GLU A 197 -4.41 25.47 -3.24
N HIS A 198 -5.21 24.45 -3.59
CA HIS A 198 -6.57 24.66 -4.09
C HIS A 198 -7.47 25.39 -3.07
N LEU A 199 -7.39 25.06 -1.78
CA LEU A 199 -8.14 25.77 -0.74
C LEU A 199 -7.69 27.23 -0.60
N ARG A 200 -6.39 27.50 -0.75
CA ARG A 200 -5.85 28.87 -0.73
C ARG A 200 -6.36 29.67 -1.92
N ILE A 201 -6.34 29.09 -3.13
CA ILE A 201 -6.86 29.71 -4.35
C ILE A 201 -8.37 29.98 -4.23
N GLU A 202 -9.15 29.02 -3.73
CA GLU A 202 -10.59 29.18 -3.54
C GLU A 202 -10.93 30.30 -2.53
N ARG A 203 -10.17 30.38 -1.42
CA ARG A 203 -10.31 31.50 -0.47
C ARG A 203 -9.93 32.82 -1.13
N MET A 204 -8.84 32.88 -1.89
CA MET A 204 -8.42 34.11 -2.58
C MET A 204 -9.44 34.55 -3.64
N GLY A 205 -10.02 33.63 -4.41
CA GLY A 205 -11.07 33.95 -5.39
C GLY A 205 -12.39 34.45 -4.78
N ARG A 206 -12.62 34.19 -3.48
CA ARG A 206 -13.73 34.80 -2.73
C ARG A 206 -13.49 36.26 -2.34
N TYR A 207 -12.23 36.67 -2.19
CA TYR A 207 -11.86 38.01 -1.73
C TYR A 207 -11.26 38.90 -2.83
N PHE A 208 -10.78 38.30 -3.92
CA PHE A 208 -10.09 38.96 -5.02
C PHE A 208 -10.68 38.55 -6.36
N SER A 209 -10.73 39.48 -7.31
CA SER A 209 -11.12 39.14 -8.68
C SER A 209 -10.13 38.11 -9.28
N PRO A 210 -10.56 37.26 -10.23
CA PRO A 210 -9.72 36.21 -10.81
C PRO A 210 -8.38 36.73 -11.38
N GLN A 211 -8.37 37.99 -11.82
CA GLN A 211 -7.21 38.68 -12.38
C GLN A 211 -6.16 39.03 -11.30
N VAL A 212 -6.59 39.36 -10.08
CA VAL A 212 -5.68 39.64 -8.95
C VAL A 212 -5.12 38.35 -8.35
N ALA A 213 -5.92 37.26 -8.35
CA ALA A 213 -5.44 35.95 -7.92
C ALA A 213 -4.32 35.41 -8.83
N ALA A 214 -4.48 35.52 -10.15
CA ALA A 214 -3.46 35.13 -11.13
C ALA A 214 -2.18 35.99 -11.06
N LEU A 215 -2.31 37.28 -10.74
CA LEU A 215 -1.16 38.18 -10.59
C LEU A 215 -0.34 37.88 -9.33
N LEU A 216 -1.00 37.48 -8.23
CA LEU A 216 -0.33 37.11 -6.97
C LEU A 216 0.41 35.76 -7.07
N GLU A 217 -0.02 34.85 -7.95
CA GLU A 217 0.69 33.58 -8.23
C GLU A 217 2.03 33.80 -8.95
N GLY A 218 2.13 34.83 -9.80
CA GLY A 218 3.34 35.13 -10.56
C GLY A 218 4.52 35.67 -9.74
N GLY A 219 4.30 36.06 -8.47
CA GLY A 219 5.34 36.65 -7.61
C GLY A 219 5.88 38.00 -8.08
N GLU A 220 5.36 38.53 -9.19
CA GLU A 220 5.70 39.85 -9.70
C GLU A 220 4.99 40.89 -8.84
N LEU A 221 5.77 41.59 -8.01
CA LEU A 221 5.35 42.87 -7.44
C LEU A 221 5.03 43.80 -8.61
N ALA A 222 3.73 43.96 -8.88
CA ALA A 222 3.22 44.73 -10.00
C ALA A 222 3.92 46.08 -10.09
N THR A 223 4.54 46.33 -11.24
CA THR A 223 5.09 47.62 -11.61
C THR A 223 3.97 48.66 -11.69
N ALA A 224 4.24 49.87 -11.23
CA ALA A 224 3.25 50.95 -11.22
C ALA A 224 2.74 51.21 -12.65
N GLU A 225 1.47 50.89 -12.90
CA GLU A 225 0.84 51.02 -14.21
C GLU A 225 -0.17 52.18 -14.18
N SER A 226 -0.01 53.13 -15.10
CA SER A 226 -1.01 54.16 -15.34
C SER A 226 -2.04 53.64 -16.34
N ARG A 227 -3.31 53.53 -15.92
CA ARG A 227 -4.42 53.14 -16.78
C ARG A 227 -5.68 53.93 -16.48
N THR A 228 -6.42 54.24 -17.52
CA THR A 228 -7.75 54.87 -17.40
C THR A 228 -8.75 53.80 -17.00
N VAL A 229 -9.40 54.00 -15.85
CA VAL A 229 -10.42 53.10 -15.31
C VAL A 229 -11.69 53.87 -14.97
N THR A 230 -12.84 53.22 -15.17
CA THR A 230 -14.13 53.75 -14.73
C THR A 230 -14.42 53.18 -13.34
N ILE A 231 -14.58 54.07 -12.36
CA ILE A 231 -14.79 53.68 -10.96
C ILE A 231 -16.28 53.74 -10.65
N LEU A 232 -16.84 52.63 -10.17
CA LEU A 232 -18.18 52.59 -9.59
C LEU A 232 -18.05 52.73 -8.07
N PHE A 233 -18.51 53.85 -7.52
CA PHE A 233 -18.59 54.06 -6.09
C PHE A 233 -20.03 53.92 -5.62
N SER A 234 -20.27 53.09 -4.61
CA SER A 234 -21.59 52.90 -4.00
C SER A 234 -21.46 53.14 -2.49
N ASP A 235 -22.18 54.14 -1.99
CA ASP A 235 -22.26 54.45 -0.55
C ASP A 235 -23.45 53.69 0.04
N LEU A 236 -23.19 52.95 1.13
CA LEU A 236 -24.18 52.09 1.80
C LEU A 236 -24.54 52.61 3.21
N ARG A 237 -24.38 53.92 3.42
CA ARG A 237 -24.80 54.55 4.68
C ARG A 237 -26.31 54.81 4.64
N ASP A 238 -27.04 54.09 5.48
CA ASP A 238 -28.36 54.49 5.99
C ASP A 238 -28.20 55.41 7.21
#